data_AF-A0A928C5W9-F1
#
_entry.id   AF-A0A928C5W9-F1
#
_cell.length_a   1.000
_cell.length_b   1.000
_cell.length_c   1.000
_cell.angle_alpha   90.00
_cell.angle_beta   90.00
_cell.angle_gamma   90.00
#
_symmetry.space_group_name_H-M   'P 1'
#
loop_
_entity.id
_entity.type
_entity.pdbx_description
1 polymer ?
#
loop_
_entity_poly.entity_id
_entity_poly.type
_entity_poly.pdbx_seq_one_letter_code
_entity_poly.pdbx_strand_id
1 'polypeptide(L)'
;MKSLESKTADCILEISQDCIIIAGEKYDIAPPTPATLILISKYISELPEVDGNTKNIVNEVLGKAKDLSIIGKIAATLILGAKRVKERRYVAVRLKPWRIKRMPELDYLADKILDEVSNADLFRLISDRLNNLQIGDFFVLTTSLSAANLLRRTKEVETASGE
;
A
#
# COMPACT_ATOMS: atom_id res chain seq x y z
N MET A 1 -18.22 20.00 1.20
CA MET A 1 -17.56 18.88 1.91
C MET A 1 -18.55 17.72 1.90
N LYS A 2 -18.26 16.61 1.20
CA LYS A 2 -19.15 15.45 1.14
C LYS A 2 -19.17 14.73 2.51
N SER A 3 -20.34 14.23 2.94
CA SER A 3 -20.47 13.48 4.20
C SER A 3 -19.75 12.14 4.12
N LEU A 4 -19.43 11.55 5.28
CA LEU A 4 -18.80 10.24 5.34
C LEU A 4 -19.68 9.18 4.66
N GLU A 5 -21.00 9.20 4.91
CA GLU A 5 -21.91 8.25 4.26
C GLU A 5 -21.97 8.43 2.74
N SER A 6 -21.87 9.66 2.25
CA SER A 6 -21.77 9.92 0.81
C SER A 6 -20.46 9.41 0.22
N LYS A 7 -19.33 9.53 0.94
CA LYS A 7 -18.05 8.94 0.49
C LYS A 7 -18.05 7.41 0.55
N THR A 8 -18.74 6.81 1.52
CA THR A 8 -18.87 5.36 1.63
C THR A 8 -19.84 4.82 0.57
N ALA A 9 -20.96 5.50 0.33
CA ALA A 9 -21.89 5.17 -0.74
C ALA A 9 -21.25 5.36 -2.11
N ASP A 10 -20.51 6.45 -2.32
CA ASP A 10 -19.70 6.66 -3.52
C ASP A 10 -18.66 5.54 -3.63
N CYS A 11 -17.92 5.13 -2.59
CA CYS A 11 -16.98 4.00 -2.66
C CYS A 11 -17.64 2.64 -2.99
N ILE A 12 -18.87 2.41 -2.51
CA ILE A 12 -19.65 1.19 -2.80
C ILE A 12 -20.24 1.22 -4.22
N LEU A 13 -20.58 2.40 -4.76
CA LEU A 13 -21.16 2.59 -6.09
C LEU A 13 -20.09 2.83 -7.18
N GLU A 14 -18.98 3.48 -6.83
CA GLU A 14 -17.70 3.64 -7.57
C GLU A 14 -16.87 2.35 -7.53
N ILE A 15 -17.55 1.22 -7.75
CA ILE A 15 -16.94 0.06 -8.42
C ILE A 15 -16.59 0.45 -9.89
N SER A 16 -16.67 1.73 -10.26
CA SER A 16 -16.01 2.31 -11.42
C SER A 16 -14.50 2.18 -11.25
N GLN A 17 -13.99 1.13 -11.88
CA GLN A 17 -12.61 0.79 -12.13
C GLN A 17 -11.77 2.04 -12.43
N ASP A 18 -11.18 2.64 -11.38
CA ASP A 18 -10.07 3.56 -11.58
C ASP A 18 -9.02 2.81 -12.37
N CYS A 19 -8.60 3.38 -13.49
CA CYS A 19 -7.52 2.83 -14.29
C CYS A 19 -6.36 3.82 -14.28
N ILE A 20 -5.16 3.30 -14.09
CA ILE A 20 -3.95 4.09 -14.19
C ILE A 20 -3.14 3.66 -15.41
N ILE A 21 -2.57 4.64 -16.10
CA ILE A 21 -1.63 4.38 -17.19
C ILE A 21 -0.23 4.42 -16.61
N ILE A 22 0.47 3.29 -16.67
CA ILE A 22 1.87 3.17 -16.28
C ILE A 22 2.61 2.75 -17.54
N ALA A 23 3.55 3.57 -18.00
CA ALA A 23 4.36 3.24 -19.17
C ALA A 23 3.52 2.92 -20.43
N GLY A 24 2.43 3.67 -20.64
CA GLY A 24 1.51 3.44 -21.78
C GLY A 24 0.60 2.21 -21.65
N GLU A 25 0.72 1.43 -20.58
CA GLU A 25 -0.16 0.30 -20.29
C GLU A 25 -1.23 0.67 -19.27
N LYS A 26 -2.46 0.26 -19.54
CA LYS A 26 -3.61 0.48 -18.65
C LYS A 26 -3.66 -0.62 -17.59
N TYR A 27 -3.69 -0.21 -16.32
CA TYR A 27 -3.85 -1.09 -15.17
C TYR A 27 -5.16 -0.78 -14.47
N ASP A 28 -6.01 -1.79 -14.31
CA ASP A 28 -7.21 -1.69 -13.49
C ASP A 28 -6.79 -1.71 -12.02
N ILE A 29 -7.18 -0.67 -11.29
CA ILE A 29 -6.84 -0.55 -9.89
C ILE A 29 -7.79 -1.38 -9.05
N ALA A 30 -7.23 -2.17 -8.15
CA ALA A 30 -7.99 -2.97 -7.22
C ALA A 30 -8.81 -2.10 -6.26
N PRO A 31 -10.00 -2.57 -5.86
CA PRO A 31 -10.83 -1.86 -4.89
C PRO A 31 -10.11 -1.75 -3.54
N PRO A 32 -10.42 -0.70 -2.76
CA PRO A 32 -9.82 -0.51 -1.45
C PRO A 32 -10.21 -1.64 -0.50
N THR A 33 -9.23 -2.26 0.15
CA THR A 33 -9.47 -3.38 1.08
C THR A 33 -8.56 -3.29 2.31
N PRO A 34 -9.04 -3.68 3.51
CA PRO A 34 -8.20 -3.77 4.71
C PRO A 34 -6.97 -4.66 4.53
N ALA A 35 -7.10 -5.74 3.73
CA ALA A 35 -5.99 -6.62 3.40
C ALA A 35 -4.86 -5.89 2.66
N THR A 36 -5.17 -4.89 1.84
CA THR A 36 -4.19 -4.08 1.13
C THR A 36 -3.48 -3.15 2.11
N LEU A 37 -4.22 -2.50 3.03
CA LEU A 37 -3.63 -1.69 4.12
C LEU A 37 -2.66 -2.49 5.00
N ILE A 38 -3.04 -3.71 5.39
CA ILE A 38 -2.19 -4.60 6.19
C ILE A 38 -0.93 -5.01 5.41
N LEU A 39 -1.06 -5.26 4.10
CA LEU A 39 0.08 -5.66 3.29
C LEU A 39 1.06 -4.50 3.05
N ILE A 40 0.56 -3.29 2.78
CA ILE A 40 1.44 -2.13 2.63
C ILE A 40 2.06 -1.73 3.96
N SER A 41 1.38 -1.90 5.11
CA SER A 41 1.98 -1.59 6.43
C SER A 41 3.19 -2.47 6.70
N LYS A 42 3.16 -3.74 6.24
CA LYS A 42 4.33 -4.61 6.25
C LYS A 42 5.48 -4.01 5.43
N TYR A 43 5.26 -3.59 4.20
CA TYR A 43 6.31 -2.98 3.38
C TYR A 43 6.83 -1.67 3.96
N ILE A 44 5.96 -0.85 4.55
CA ILE A 44 6.37 0.39 5.23
C ILE A 44 7.29 0.08 6.42
N SER A 45 7.05 -1.00 7.16
CA SER A 45 7.94 -1.41 8.26
C SER A 45 9.33 -1.86 7.80
N GLU A 46 9.52 -2.11 6.50
CA GLU A 46 10.81 -2.47 5.89
C GLU A 46 11.55 -1.24 5.33
N LEU A 47 10.92 -0.05 5.28
CA LEU A 47 11.57 1.18 4.81
C LEU A 47 12.68 1.62 5.78
N PRO A 48 13.86 2.01 5.27
CA PRO A 48 14.86 2.65 6.11
C PRO A 48 14.33 3.99 6.63
N GLU A 49 14.63 4.31 7.89
CA GLU A 49 14.35 5.64 8.44
C GLU A 49 15.14 6.69 7.65
N VAL A 50 14.49 7.76 7.21
CA VAL A 50 15.12 8.90 6.51
C VAL A 50 15.00 10.13 7.41
N ASP A 51 16.12 10.73 7.78
CA ASP A 51 16.12 11.93 8.62
C ASP A 51 15.72 13.16 7.81
N GLY A 52 14.47 13.59 7.98
CA GLY A 52 13.93 14.79 7.35
C GLY A 52 14.55 16.11 7.83
N ASN A 53 15.31 16.10 8.94
CA ASN A 53 15.94 17.29 9.51
C ASN A 53 17.44 17.40 9.16
N THR A 54 17.94 16.50 8.32
CA THR A 54 19.34 16.53 7.90
C THR A 54 19.67 17.80 7.12
N LYS A 55 20.89 18.32 7.34
CA LYS A 55 21.39 19.48 6.58
C LYS A 55 21.74 19.13 5.13
N ASN A 56 21.95 17.85 4.83
CA ASN A 56 22.31 17.37 3.49
C ASN A 56 21.37 16.25 3.05
N ILE A 57 20.21 16.65 2.52
CA ILE A 57 19.16 15.76 2.03
C ILE A 57 19.68 14.85 0.91
N VAL A 58 20.58 15.35 0.06
CA VAL A 58 21.13 14.58 -1.06
C VAL A 58 21.92 13.37 -0.56
N ASN A 59 22.84 13.58 0.40
CA ASN A 59 23.62 12.48 0.96
C ASN A 59 22.75 11.47 1.72
N GLU A 60 21.76 11.96 2.46
CA GLU A 60 20.83 11.12 3.21
C GLU A 60 20.01 10.21 2.29
N VAL A 61 19.42 10.79 1.23
CA VAL A 61 18.60 10.04 0.27
C VAL A 61 19.46 9.11 -0.57
N LEU A 62 20.58 9.57 -1.13
CA LEU A 62 21.44 8.75 -1.98
C LEU A 62 22.12 7.61 -1.20
N GLY A 63 22.47 7.85 0.07
CA GLY A 63 23.05 6.81 0.94
C GLY A 63 22.09 5.65 1.22
N LYS A 64 20.78 5.90 1.15
CA LYS A 64 19.71 4.93 1.43
C LYS A 64 18.94 4.49 0.18
N ALA A 65 19.20 5.10 -0.98
CA ALA A 65 18.43 4.92 -2.20
C ALA A 65 18.27 3.46 -2.64
N LYS A 66 19.30 2.64 -2.47
CA LYS A 66 19.26 1.20 -2.80
C LYS A 66 18.17 0.46 -2.01
N ASP A 67 17.99 0.83 -0.75
CA ASP A 67 17.05 0.19 0.17
C ASP A 67 15.63 0.77 0.04
N LEU A 68 15.46 1.86 -0.72
CA LEU A 68 14.16 2.48 -1.02
C LEU A 68 13.43 1.83 -2.21
N SER A 69 13.98 0.76 -2.82
CA SER A 69 13.30 -0.01 -3.86
C SER A 69 11.96 -0.61 -3.41
N ILE A 70 11.75 -0.77 -2.10
CA ILE A 70 10.48 -1.20 -1.51
C ILE A 70 9.31 -0.26 -1.84
N ILE A 71 9.57 1.02 -2.16
CA ILE A 71 8.55 1.99 -2.58
C ILE A 71 7.81 1.48 -3.83
N GLY A 72 8.51 0.84 -4.77
CA GLY A 72 7.90 0.24 -5.96
C GLY A 72 6.88 -0.85 -5.57
N LYS A 73 7.19 -1.68 -4.56
CA LYS A 73 6.28 -2.72 -4.06
C LYS A 73 5.06 -2.14 -3.36
N ILE A 74 5.22 -1.03 -2.65
CA ILE A 74 4.10 -0.30 -2.05
C ILE A 74 3.16 0.17 -3.16
N ALA A 75 3.67 0.88 -4.17
CA ALA A 75 2.87 1.39 -5.28
C ALA A 75 2.19 0.27 -6.08
N ALA A 76 2.94 -0.77 -6.45
CA ALA A 76 2.41 -1.93 -7.17
C ALA A 76 1.31 -2.66 -6.36
N THR A 77 1.46 -2.75 -5.04
CA THR A 77 0.43 -3.36 -4.16
C THR A 77 -0.82 -2.50 -4.07
N LEU A 78 -0.69 -1.17 -4.05
CA LEU A 78 -1.82 -0.24 -4.10
C LEU A 78 -2.61 -0.34 -5.42
N ILE A 79 -1.95 -0.71 -6.51
CA ILE A 79 -2.59 -0.93 -7.81
C ILE A 79 -3.21 -2.32 -7.90
N LEU A 80 -2.45 -3.38 -7.61
CA LEU A 80 -2.89 -4.77 -7.78
C LEU A 80 -3.84 -5.24 -6.68
N GLY A 81 -3.75 -4.65 -5.49
CA GLY A 81 -4.45 -5.07 -4.28
C GLY A 81 -3.89 -6.35 -3.66
N ALA A 82 -4.07 -6.52 -2.35
CA ALA A 82 -3.51 -7.67 -1.62
C ALA A 82 -4.01 -9.03 -2.10
N LYS A 83 -5.24 -9.14 -2.64
CA LYS A 83 -5.77 -10.40 -3.15
C LYS A 83 -4.93 -10.92 -4.32
N ARG A 84 -4.72 -10.09 -5.35
CA ARG A 84 -3.95 -10.44 -6.54
C ARG A 84 -2.48 -10.69 -6.21
N VAL A 85 -1.91 -9.90 -5.30
CA VAL A 85 -0.54 -10.11 -4.83
C VAL A 85 -0.40 -11.48 -4.14
N LYS A 86 -1.36 -11.88 -3.29
CA LYS A 86 -1.35 -13.19 -2.61
C LYS A 86 -1.54 -14.38 -3.55
N GLU A 87 -2.20 -14.19 -4.69
CA GLU A 87 -2.31 -15.21 -5.74
C GLU A 87 -0.97 -15.52 -6.43
N ARG A 88 0.07 -14.71 -6.19
CA ARG A 88 1.43 -14.90 -6.73
C ARG A 88 1.45 -15.15 -8.24
N ARG A 89 0.68 -14.33 -8.97
CA ARG A 89 0.64 -14.39 -10.43
C ARG A 89 2.03 -14.11 -11.01
N TYR A 90 2.28 -14.70 -12.18
CA TYR A 90 3.51 -14.50 -12.93
C TYR A 90 3.18 -13.89 -14.28
N VAL A 91 4.01 -12.95 -14.70
CA VAL A 91 3.97 -12.35 -16.04
C VAL A 91 5.16 -12.83 -16.87
N ALA A 92 4.93 -12.98 -18.17
CA ALA A 92 5.97 -13.32 -19.13
C ALA A 92 6.59 -12.03 -19.65
N VAL A 93 7.84 -11.76 -19.26
CA VAL A 93 8.58 -10.55 -19.65
C VAL A 93 9.54 -10.90 -20.78
N ARG A 94 9.45 -10.16 -21.88
CA ARG A 94 10.36 -10.34 -23.03
C ARG A 94 11.58 -9.43 -22.85
N LEU A 95 12.70 -10.02 -22.45
CA LEU A 95 13.97 -9.29 -22.25
C LEU A 95 14.76 -9.12 -23.56
N LYS A 96 14.70 -10.12 -24.44
CA LYS A 96 15.37 -10.15 -25.75
C LYS A 96 14.47 -10.86 -26.76
N PRO A 97 14.72 -10.74 -28.08
CA PRO A 97 13.88 -11.39 -29.10
C PRO A 97 13.71 -12.91 -28.87
N TRP A 98 14.73 -13.55 -28.30
CA TRP A 98 14.85 -14.99 -28.06
C TRP A 98 14.69 -15.41 -26.59
N ARG A 99 14.50 -14.47 -25.65
CA ARG A 99 14.42 -14.78 -24.22
C ARG A 99 13.18 -14.16 -23.58
N ILE A 100 12.31 -15.05 -23.11
CA ILE A 100 11.16 -14.75 -22.27
C ILE A 100 11.48 -15.27 -20.87
N LYS A 101 11.28 -14.44 -19.85
CA LYS A 101 11.45 -14.81 -18.45
C LYS A 101 10.11 -14.69 -17.74
N ARG A 102 9.76 -15.67 -16.90
CA ARG A 102 8.61 -15.55 -15.99
C ARG A 102 9.08 -14.84 -14.72
N MET A 103 8.37 -13.77 -14.36
CA MET A 103 8.65 -13.00 -13.15
C MET A 103 7.35 -12.81 -12.35
N PRO A 104 7.41 -12.73 -11.00
CA PRO A 104 6.24 -12.39 -10.20
C PRO A 104 5.65 -11.06 -10.68
N GLU A 105 4.33 -11.01 -10.82
CA GLU A 105 3.62 -9.81 -11.32
C GLU A 105 3.87 -8.59 -10.45
N LEU A 106 3.92 -8.79 -9.12
CA LEU A 106 4.22 -7.71 -8.17
C LEU A 106 5.62 -7.11 -8.43
N ASP A 107 6.64 -7.97 -8.53
CA ASP A 107 8.02 -7.50 -8.71
C ASP A 107 8.19 -6.83 -10.08
N TYR A 108 7.58 -7.40 -11.13
CA TYR A 108 7.58 -6.78 -12.46
C TYR A 108 6.95 -5.38 -12.46
N LEU A 109 5.76 -5.22 -11.87
CA LEU A 109 5.11 -3.92 -11.83
C LEU A 109 5.86 -2.93 -10.93
N ALA A 110 6.44 -3.40 -9.81
CA ALA A 110 7.26 -2.57 -8.94
C ALA A 110 8.48 -2.01 -9.68
N ASP A 111 9.22 -2.87 -10.38
CA ASP A 111 10.37 -2.46 -11.20
C ASP A 111 9.93 -1.48 -12.29
N LYS A 112 8.85 -1.79 -13.01
CA LYS A 112 8.29 -0.92 -14.06
C LYS A 112 7.94 0.48 -13.55
N ILE A 113 7.33 0.56 -12.36
CA ILE A 113 6.99 1.84 -11.73
C ILE A 113 8.25 2.63 -11.41
N LEU A 114 9.27 2.00 -10.82
CA LEU A 114 10.51 2.68 -10.45
C LEU A 114 11.31 3.16 -11.67
N ASP A 115 11.26 2.42 -12.77
CA ASP A 115 12.01 2.74 -13.99
C ASP A 115 11.30 3.80 -14.87
N GLU A 116 9.97 3.81 -14.88
CA GLU A 116 9.19 4.55 -15.89
C GLU A 116 8.29 5.66 -15.33
N VAL A 117 8.12 5.76 -14.00
CA VAL A 117 7.25 6.78 -13.36
C VAL A 117 8.11 7.83 -12.67
N SER A 118 7.77 9.11 -12.88
CA SER A 118 8.46 10.22 -12.20
C SER A 118 8.20 10.19 -10.69
N ASN A 119 9.15 10.67 -9.87
CA ASN A 119 8.96 10.76 -8.41
C ASN A 119 7.70 11.56 -8.03
N ALA A 120 7.35 12.60 -8.79
CA ALA A 120 6.17 13.42 -8.55
C ALA A 120 4.87 12.63 -8.81
N ASP A 121 4.82 11.87 -9.90
CA ASP A 121 3.64 11.07 -10.24
C ASP A 121 3.52 9.85 -9.33
N LEU A 122 4.64 9.26 -8.93
CA LEU A 122 4.67 8.19 -7.92
C LEU A 122 4.12 8.67 -6.58
N PHE A 123 4.54 9.86 -6.13
CA PHE A 123 4.01 10.45 -4.90
C PHE A 123 2.50 10.71 -4.98
N ARG A 124 2.03 11.28 -6.11
CA ARG A 124 0.59 11.49 -6.36
C ARG A 124 -0.18 10.19 -6.33
N LEU A 125 0.29 9.18 -7.08
CA LEU A 125 -0.29 7.84 -7.13
C LEU A 125 -0.44 7.26 -5.72
N ILE A 126 0.63 7.22 -4.94
CA ILE A 126 0.59 6.66 -3.58
C ILE A 126 -0.37 7.46 -2.70
N SER A 127 -0.31 8.79 -2.74
CA SER A 127 -1.16 9.67 -1.92
C SER A 127 -2.65 9.50 -2.24
N ASP A 128 -3.01 9.51 -3.52
CA ASP A 128 -4.39 9.34 -3.97
C ASP A 128 -4.92 7.95 -3.59
N ARG A 129 -4.11 6.90 -3.76
CA ARG A 129 -4.50 5.55 -3.36
C ARG A 129 -4.64 5.39 -1.86
N LEU A 130 -3.76 5.98 -1.05
CA LEU A 130 -3.89 5.95 0.42
C LEU A 130 -5.16 6.68 0.88
N ASN A 131 -5.50 7.81 0.27
CA ASN A 131 -6.75 8.52 0.56
C ASN A 131 -7.99 7.67 0.21
N ASN A 132 -7.94 6.93 -0.89
CA ASN A 132 -9.04 6.06 -1.32
C ASN A 132 -9.16 4.76 -0.50
N LEU A 133 -8.13 4.37 0.27
CA LEU A 133 -8.14 3.15 1.09
C LEU A 133 -9.03 3.23 2.35
N GLN A 134 -9.77 4.32 2.55
CA GLN A 134 -10.65 4.50 3.72
C GLN A 134 -9.91 4.27 5.05
N ILE A 135 -8.69 4.80 5.17
CA ILE A 135 -7.83 4.62 6.35
C ILE A 135 -8.54 5.04 7.64
N GLY A 136 -9.41 6.05 7.58
CA GLY A 136 -10.23 6.49 8.71
C GLY A 136 -11.15 5.40 9.25
N ASP A 137 -11.84 4.66 8.36
CA ASP A 137 -12.75 3.58 8.75
C ASP A 137 -11.97 2.41 9.38
N PHE A 138 -10.82 2.08 8.79
CA PHE A 138 -9.92 1.07 9.35
C PHE A 138 -9.36 1.47 10.72
N PHE A 139 -9.04 2.76 10.92
CA PHE A 139 -8.62 3.29 12.22
C PHE A 139 -9.72 3.19 13.27
N VAL A 140 -10.96 3.59 12.94
CA VAL A 140 -12.10 3.48 13.86
C VAL A 140 -12.35 2.02 14.24
N LEU A 141 -12.30 1.10 13.28
CA LEU A 141 -12.46 -0.33 13.51
C LEU A 141 -11.40 -0.89 14.46
N THR A 142 -10.12 -0.58 14.20
CA THR A 142 -9.00 -1.12 14.98
C THR A 142 -8.92 -0.52 16.37
N THR A 143 -9.21 0.77 16.55
CA THR A 143 -9.24 1.42 17.86
C THR A 143 -10.40 0.91 18.71
N SER A 144 -11.60 0.75 18.13
CA SER A 144 -12.76 0.19 18.84
C SER A 144 -12.48 -1.22 19.38
N LEU A 145 -11.88 -2.08 18.56
CA LEU A 145 -11.50 -3.45 18.96
C LEU A 145 -10.38 -3.44 20.02
N SER A 146 -9.42 -2.53 19.92
CA SER A 146 -8.35 -2.39 20.90
C SER A 146 -8.88 -1.94 22.27
N ALA A 147 -9.78 -0.95 22.29
CA ALA A 147 -10.45 -0.49 23.50
C ALA A 147 -11.27 -1.62 24.16
N ALA A 148 -12.04 -2.38 23.37
CA ALA A 148 -12.77 -3.53 23.88
C ALA A 148 -11.83 -4.59 24.49
N ASN A 149 -10.68 -4.84 23.86
CA ASN A 149 -9.67 -5.76 24.39
C ASN A 149 -9.05 -5.26 25.71
N LEU A 150 -8.79 -3.96 25.84
CA LEU A 150 -8.29 -3.36 27.09
C LEU A 150 -9.31 -3.52 28.23
N LEU A 151 -10.59 -3.22 27.98
CA LEU A 151 -11.67 -3.36 28.98
C LEU A 151 -11.86 -4.80 29.45
N ARG A 152 -11.72 -5.78 28.55
CA ARG A 152 -11.77 -7.20 28.93
C ARG A 152 -10.58 -7.58 29.82
N ARG A 153 -9.38 -7.10 29.48
CA ARG A 153 -8.16 -7.38 30.24
C ARG A 153 -8.21 -6.78 31.65
N THR A 154 -8.75 -5.57 31.84
CA THR A 154 -8.91 -4.98 33.18
C THR A 154 -9.92 -5.75 34.02
N LYS A 155 -11.01 -6.23 33.41
CA LYS A 155 -12.00 -7.06 34.11
C LYS A 155 -11.43 -8.41 34.57
N GLU A 156 -10.60 -9.06 33.75
CA GLU A 156 -9.93 -10.32 34.10
C GLU A 156 -8.93 -10.15 35.27
N VAL A 157 -8.19 -9.02 35.30
CA VAL A 157 -7.24 -8.71 36.39
C VAL A 157 -7.95 -8.40 37.71
N GLU A 158 -9.09 -7.70 37.67
CA GLU A 158 -9.92 -7.47 38.86
C GLU A 158 -10.47 -8.78 39.45
N THR A 159 -10.87 -9.74 38.60
CA THR A 159 -11.34 -11.06 39.07
C THR A 159 -10.22 -11.98 39.55
N ALA A 160 -9.00 -11.85 39.03
CA ALA A 160 -7.86 -12.70 39.43
C ALA A 160 -7.13 -12.21 40.70
N SER A 161 -7.31 -10.93 41.08
CA SER A 161 -6.73 -10.35 42.29
C SER A 161 -7.68 -10.38 43.50
N GLY A 162 -8.86 -10.99 43.35
CA GLY A 162 -9.93 -11.01 44.35
C GLY A 162 -10.25 -12.37 44.96
N GLU A 163 -9.38 -13.38 44.79
CA GLU A 163 -9.48 -14.70 45.46
C GLU A 163 -8.38 -14.90 46.51
#